data_AF-A0A1E1K7X8-F1
#
_entry.id   AF-A0A1E1K7X8-F1
#
_cell.length_a   1.000
_cell.length_b   1.000
_cell.length_c   1.000
_cell.angle_alpha   90.00
_cell.angle_beta   90.00
_cell.angle_gamma   90.00
#
_symmetry.space_group_name_H-M   'P 1'
#
loop_
_entity.id
_entity.type
_entity.pdbx_description
1 polymer ?
#
loop_
_entity_poly.entity_id
_entity_poly.type
_entity_poly.pdbx_seq_one_letter_code
_entity_poly.pdbx_strand_id
1 'polypeptide(L)'
;MLSKSRRVEIGSLTQPAEGATMYMVAENTSIPVPKVHCAFERKGINYTPMVRIPGKMLRLGWLDRSPESKAKILSQIKGIVDQLRLIPPPSDQVISNIAGGPLFDSRLGGDRTMDLLIHYKNFIDISAKTTMEMRSCLTQTGLW
;
A
#
# COMPACT_ATOMS: atom_id res chain seq x y z
N MET A 1 -5.15 -19.09 -20.25
CA MET A 1 -6.43 -18.34 -20.22
C MET A 1 -6.71 -17.91 -18.79
N LEU A 2 -6.58 -16.62 -18.48
CA LEU A 2 -6.98 -16.08 -17.19
C LEU A 2 -8.51 -16.14 -17.09
N SER A 3 -9.04 -16.79 -16.04
CA SER A 3 -10.46 -16.64 -15.72
C SER A 3 -10.71 -15.17 -15.36
N LYS A 4 -11.83 -14.62 -15.83
CA LYS A 4 -12.19 -13.19 -15.83
C LYS A 4 -12.28 -12.51 -14.43
N SER A 5 -11.86 -13.17 -13.36
CA SER A 5 -12.24 -12.80 -11.98
C SER A 5 -11.09 -12.32 -11.09
N ARG A 6 -9.82 -12.28 -11.54
CA ARG A 6 -8.71 -11.74 -10.75
C ARG A 6 -7.83 -10.79 -11.57
N ARG A 7 -8.11 -9.49 -11.47
CA ARG A 7 -7.25 -8.44 -12.03
C ARG A 7 -6.27 -7.99 -10.96
N VAL A 8 -4.99 -8.24 -11.22
CA VAL A 8 -3.88 -7.79 -10.38
C VAL A 8 -3.42 -6.43 -10.91
N GLU A 9 -3.32 -5.45 -10.03
CA GLU A 9 -2.73 -4.15 -10.30
C GLU A 9 -1.33 -4.13 -9.73
N ILE A 10 -0.38 -3.59 -10.49
CA ILE A 10 1.00 -3.44 -10.05
C ILE A 10 1.19 -1.99 -9.64
N GLY A 11 1.29 -1.75 -8.34
CA GLY A 11 1.74 -0.47 -7.80
C GLY A 11 3.26 -0.35 -7.87
N SER A 12 3.76 0.85 -8.21
CA SER A 12 5.12 1.24 -7.88
C SER A 12 5.07 1.91 -6.51
N LEU A 13 5.59 1.24 -5.50
CA LEU A 13 5.75 1.86 -4.18
C LEU A 13 7.10 2.56 -4.12
N THR A 14 7.21 3.67 -3.40
CA THR A 14 8.55 4.21 -3.11
C THR A 14 9.23 3.39 -2.02
N GLN A 15 8.44 2.76 -1.13
CA GLN A 15 8.95 1.93 -0.04
C GLN A 15 8.15 0.62 0.12
N PRO A 16 8.81 -0.53 0.38
CA PRO A 16 8.12 -1.78 0.73
C PRO A 16 7.18 -1.67 1.95
N ALA A 17 7.40 -0.69 2.82
CA ALA A 17 6.60 -0.41 4.00
C ALA A 17 5.14 -0.05 3.68
N GLU A 18 4.80 0.42 2.48
CA GLU A 18 3.41 0.74 2.13
C GLU A 18 2.56 -0.55 2.09
N GLY A 19 3.14 -1.70 1.70
CA GLY A 19 2.45 -2.99 1.74
C GLY A 19 2.10 -3.42 3.18
N ALA A 20 3.05 -3.28 4.11
CA ALA A 20 2.82 -3.53 5.54
C ALA A 20 1.78 -2.55 6.13
N THR A 21 1.78 -1.30 5.65
CA THR A 21 0.79 -0.29 6.06
C THR A 21 -0.62 -0.69 5.64
N MET A 22 -0.79 -1.22 4.42
CA MET A 22 -2.09 -1.74 3.98
C MET A 22 -2.58 -2.90 4.85
N TYR A 23 -1.69 -3.81 5.25
CA TYR A 23 -2.04 -4.90 6.17
C TYR A 23 -2.52 -4.37 7.54
N MET A 24 -1.76 -3.47 8.15
CA MET A 24 -2.15 -2.85 9.43
C MET A 24 -3.51 -2.16 9.33
N VAL A 25 -3.75 -1.38 8.26
CA VAL A 25 -5.04 -0.69 8.08
C VAL A 25 -6.18 -1.69 7.92
N ALA A 26 -5.98 -2.77 7.16
CA ALA A 26 -6.99 -3.81 6.98
C ALA A 26 -7.34 -4.54 8.28
N GLU A 27 -6.36 -4.74 9.16
CA GLU A 27 -6.53 -5.43 10.43
C GLU A 27 -7.24 -4.58 11.49
N ASN A 28 -7.01 -3.25 11.45
CA ASN A 28 -7.47 -2.33 12.50
C ASN A 28 -8.71 -1.50 12.11
N THR A 29 -9.17 -1.56 10.86
CA THR A 29 -10.26 -0.70 10.37
C THR A 29 -11.18 -1.43 9.40
N SER A 30 -12.35 -0.85 9.12
CA SER A 30 -13.25 -1.34 8.07
C SER A 30 -12.96 -0.68 6.70
N ILE A 31 -11.83 0.02 6.55
CA ILE A 31 -11.50 0.76 5.35
C ILE A 31 -11.16 -0.24 4.23
N PRO A 32 -11.76 -0.12 3.04
CA PRO A 32 -11.40 -0.97 1.92
C PRO A 32 -9.99 -0.61 1.42
N VAL A 33 -9.03 -1.49 1.65
CA VAL A 33 -7.66 -1.39 1.13
C VAL A 33 -7.36 -2.55 0.17
N PRO A 34 -6.48 -2.35 -0.84
CA PRO A 34 -6.09 -3.42 -1.75
C PRO A 34 -5.45 -4.57 -0.99
N LYS A 35 -5.84 -5.81 -1.31
CA LYS A 35 -5.15 -6.99 -0.78
C LYS A 35 -3.80 -7.12 -1.49
N VAL A 36 -2.72 -6.94 -0.75
CA VAL A 36 -1.34 -7.12 -1.25
C VAL A 36 -1.04 -8.61 -1.37
N HIS A 37 -0.49 -9.05 -2.49
CA HIS A 37 -0.06 -10.45 -2.67
C HIS A 37 1.40 -10.65 -2.28
N CYS A 38 2.27 -9.76 -2.74
CA CYS A 38 3.70 -9.75 -2.44
C CYS A 38 4.25 -8.33 -2.70
N ALA A 39 5.45 -8.03 -2.19
CA ALA A 39 6.21 -6.82 -2.51
C ALA A 39 7.66 -7.21 -2.79
N PHE A 40 8.27 -6.71 -3.87
CA PHE A 40 9.64 -7.07 -4.26
C PHE A 40 10.32 -5.97 -5.08
N GLU A 41 11.64 -5.92 -5.06
CA GLU A 41 12.43 -5.03 -5.90
C GLU A 41 12.94 -5.75 -7.15
N ARG A 42 12.89 -5.10 -8.31
CA ARG A 42 13.57 -5.54 -9.53
C ARG A 42 14.15 -4.35 -10.27
N LYS A 43 15.48 -4.35 -10.48
CA LYS A 43 16.24 -3.28 -11.15
C LYS A 43 16.03 -1.89 -10.50
N GLY A 44 16.02 -1.82 -9.17
CA GLY A 44 15.80 -0.56 -8.45
C GLY A 44 14.36 -0.06 -8.44
N ILE A 45 13.40 -0.86 -8.93
CA ILE A 45 11.97 -0.54 -8.93
C ILE A 45 11.27 -1.49 -7.97
N ASN A 46 10.54 -0.94 -7.00
CA ASN A 46 9.70 -1.70 -6.09
C ASN A 46 8.34 -1.99 -6.74
N TYR A 47 7.97 -3.25 -6.79
CA TYR A 47 6.72 -3.76 -7.32
C TYR A 47 5.86 -4.31 -6.19
N THR A 48 4.59 -3.96 -6.18
CA THR A 48 3.60 -4.54 -5.25
C THR A 48 2.35 -4.95 -6.01
N PRO A 49 2.29 -6.22 -6.45
CA PRO A 49 1.07 -6.79 -7.00
C PRO A 49 -0.03 -6.83 -5.93
N MET A 50 -1.18 -6.25 -6.26
CA MET A 50 -2.33 -6.15 -5.36
C MET A 50 -3.65 -6.37 -6.10
N VAL A 51 -4.69 -6.72 -5.36
CA VAL A 51 -6.05 -6.85 -5.89
C VAL A 51 -6.60 -5.47 -6.22
N ARG A 52 -7.08 -5.30 -7.46
CA ARG A 52 -7.73 -4.05 -7.87
C ARG A 52 -9.06 -3.85 -7.12
N ILE A 53 -9.21 -2.67 -6.51
CA ILE A 53 -10.51 -2.22 -6.01
C ILE A 53 -11.30 -1.62 -7.20
N PRO A 54 -12.52 -2.11 -7.50
CA PRO A 54 -13.33 -1.53 -8.57
C PRO A 54 -13.78 -0.12 -8.18
N GLY A 55 -13.51 0.85 -9.05
CA GLY A 55 -13.90 2.24 -8.83
C GLY A 55 -13.51 3.14 -9.99
N LYS A 56 -13.97 4.40 -9.90
CA LYS A 56 -13.52 5.51 -10.73
C LYS A 56 -12.79 6.50 -9.83
N MET A 57 -11.73 7.12 -10.34
CA MET A 57 -11.02 8.17 -9.60
C MET A 57 -12.00 9.30 -9.27
N LEU A 58 -12.06 9.72 -8.01
CA LEU A 58 -13.01 10.74 -7.53
C LEU A 58 -12.88 12.07 -8.28
N ARG A 59 -11.66 12.42 -8.71
CA ARG A 59 -11.38 13.62 -9.52
C ARG A 59 -12.22 13.66 -10.80
N LEU A 60 -12.52 12.50 -11.39
CA LEU A 60 -13.30 12.41 -12.62
C LEU A 60 -14.76 12.77 -12.34
N GLY A 61 -15.18 13.93 -12.83
CA GLY A 61 -16.55 14.42 -12.69
C GLY A 61 -16.85 15.02 -11.32
N TRP A 62 -15.85 15.39 -10.50
CA TRP A 62 -16.07 16.02 -9.19
C TRP A 62 -16.85 17.34 -9.32
N LEU A 63 -16.48 18.19 -10.28
CA LEU A 63 -17.10 19.50 -10.50
C LEU A 63 -18.59 19.34 -10.83
N ASP A 64 -18.93 18.36 -11.66
CA ASP A 64 -20.27 18.10 -12.18
C ASP A 64 -21.20 17.39 -11.18
N ARG A 65 -20.71 16.99 -9.99
CA ARG A 65 -21.56 16.35 -8.97
C ARG A 65 -22.45 17.36 -8.27
N SER A 66 -23.67 16.92 -7.95
CA SER A 66 -24.59 17.67 -7.10
C SER A 66 -24.01 17.93 -5.70
N PRO A 67 -24.46 19.00 -5.00
CA PRO A 67 -24.05 19.29 -3.64
C PRO A 67 -24.27 18.13 -2.66
N GLU A 68 -25.40 17.43 -2.77
CA GLU A 68 -25.77 16.31 -1.89
C GLU A 68 -24.80 15.14 -2.08
N SER A 69 -24.42 14.89 -3.33
CA SER A 69 -23.48 13.85 -3.70
C SER A 69 -22.06 14.15 -3.19
N LYS A 70 -21.64 15.42 -3.26
CA LYS A 70 -20.37 15.89 -2.67
C LYS A 70 -20.38 15.74 -1.15
N ALA A 71 -21.46 16.15 -0.49
CA ALA A 71 -21.62 16.04 0.96
C ALA A 71 -21.53 14.57 1.43
N LYS A 72 -22.19 13.64 0.72
CA LYS A 72 -22.11 12.21 1.02
C LYS A 72 -20.68 11.67 0.92
N ILE A 73 -19.94 12.05 -0.12
CA ILE A 73 -18.55 11.62 -0.30
C ILE A 73 -17.64 12.22 0.78
N LEU A 74 -17.81 13.49 1.12
CA LEU A 74 -17.05 14.12 2.20
C LEU A 74 -17.33 13.46 3.55
N SER A 75 -18.57 13.07 3.82
CA SER A 75 -18.94 12.29 5.00
C SER A 75 -18.23 10.93 5.03
N GLN A 76 -18.16 10.23 3.89
CA GLN A 76 -17.41 8.96 3.79
C GLN A 76 -15.90 9.15 4.02
N ILE A 77 -15.30 10.17 3.41
CA ILE A 77 -13.87 10.48 3.59
C ILE A 77 -13.59 10.83 5.05
N LYS A 78 -14.46 11.62 5.70
CA LYS A 78 -14.34 11.90 7.12
C LYS A 78 -14.33 10.61 7.94
N GLY A 79 -15.26 9.70 7.70
CA GLY A 79 -15.31 8.40 8.39
C GLY A 79 -14.06 7.55 8.19
N ILE A 80 -13.44 7.58 7.00
CA ILE A 80 -12.16 6.91 6.72
C ILE A 80 -11.04 7.55 7.55
N VAL A 81 -10.92 8.88 7.53
CA VAL A 81 -9.88 9.60 8.29
C VAL A 81 -10.04 9.40 9.79
N ASP A 82 -11.26 9.41 10.29
CA ASP A 82 -11.55 9.16 11.70
C ASP A 82 -11.09 7.76 12.11
N GLN A 83 -11.37 6.73 11.31
CA GLN A 83 -10.90 5.36 11.55
C GLN A 83 -9.37 5.26 11.56
N LEU A 84 -8.69 5.89 10.60
CA LEU A 84 -7.22 5.88 10.57
C LEU A 84 -6.60 6.55 11.81
N ARG A 85 -7.21 7.63 12.30
CA ARG A 85 -6.74 8.36 13.50
C ARG A 85 -6.98 7.61 14.80
N LEU A 86 -7.89 6.64 14.80
CA LEU A 86 -8.17 5.78 15.96
C LEU A 86 -7.21 4.60 16.05
N ILE A 87 -6.38 4.34 15.03
CA ILE A 87 -5.36 3.29 15.09
C ILE A 87 -4.31 3.73 16.13
N PRO A 88 -4.06 2.93 17.18
CA PRO A 88 -3.07 3.26 18.19
C PRO A 88 -1.66 3.24 17.57
N PRO A 89 -0.76 4.16 17.98
CA PRO A 89 0.63 4.11 17.53
C PRO A 89 1.30 2.82 18.05
N PRO A 90 2.12 2.14 17.23
CA PRO A 90 2.75 0.87 17.61
C PRO A 90 3.85 1.03 18.68
N SER A 91 4.36 2.24 18.90
CA SER A 91 5.24 2.57 20.02
C SER A 91 5.18 4.06 20.34
N ASP A 92 5.57 4.40 21.54
CA ASP A 92 5.31 5.70 22.17
C ASP A 92 6.34 6.78 21.79
N GLN A 93 7.41 6.46 21.04
CA GLN A 93 8.60 7.32 21.03
C GLN A 93 9.34 7.54 19.69
N VAL A 94 8.90 6.98 18.55
CA VAL A 94 9.62 7.19 17.27
C VAL A 94 8.68 7.54 16.12
N ILE A 95 8.92 8.70 15.51
CA ILE A 95 8.33 9.08 14.22
C ILE A 95 9.04 8.26 13.13
N SER A 96 8.37 7.23 12.63
CA SER A 96 8.90 6.32 11.60
C SER A 96 7.77 5.72 10.77
N ASN A 97 8.10 5.03 9.68
CA ASN A 97 7.13 4.18 9.00
C ASN A 97 6.79 2.93 9.84
N ILE A 98 5.81 2.13 9.43
CA ILE A 98 5.35 0.96 10.19
C ILE A 98 6.43 -0.11 10.43
N ALA A 99 7.51 -0.09 9.65
CA ALA A 99 8.65 -0.98 9.79
C ALA A 99 9.81 -0.35 10.60
N GLY A 100 9.62 0.83 11.19
CA GLY A 100 10.67 1.56 11.92
C GLY A 100 11.66 2.29 11.01
N GLY A 101 11.40 2.38 9.71
CA GLY A 101 12.26 3.02 8.72
C GLY A 101 11.90 4.50 8.45
N PRO A 102 12.61 5.13 7.50
CA PRO A 102 12.44 6.55 7.19
C PRO A 102 11.06 6.85 6.58
N LEU A 103 10.53 8.03 6.89
CA LEU A 103 9.32 8.56 6.27
C LEU A 103 9.66 9.25 4.94
N PHE A 104 8.87 8.96 3.92
CA PHE A 104 8.94 9.69 2.65
C PHE A 104 7.88 10.80 2.63
N ASP A 105 8.27 12.03 2.99
CA ASP A 105 7.40 13.21 2.91
C ASP A 105 8.11 14.31 2.11
N SER A 106 7.51 14.68 0.97
CA SER A 106 8.06 15.71 0.07
C SER A 106 8.13 17.10 0.69
N ARG A 107 7.37 17.35 1.76
CA ARG A 107 7.38 18.62 2.51
C ARG A 107 8.52 18.69 3.53
N LEU A 108 9.06 17.55 3.94
CA LEU A 108 10.15 17.47 4.93
C LEU A 108 11.54 17.54 4.29
N GLY A 109 11.65 17.84 2.99
CA GLY A 109 12.93 18.09 2.33
C GLY A 109 13.90 16.90 2.36
N GLY A 110 13.39 15.66 2.39
CA GLY A 110 14.23 14.46 2.42
C GLY A 110 15.00 14.27 1.12
N ASP A 111 16.32 14.24 1.22
CA ASP A 111 17.20 13.79 0.15
C ASP A 111 16.92 12.30 -0.14
N ARG A 112 17.03 11.88 -1.42
CA ARG A 112 16.75 10.50 -1.87
C ARG A 112 17.85 9.52 -1.47
N THR A 113 18.74 9.91 -0.57
CA THR A 113 20.00 9.24 -0.30
C THR A 113 19.82 8.14 0.74
N MET A 114 19.59 6.94 0.20
CA MET A 114 20.14 5.67 0.66
C MET A 114 20.09 5.39 2.17
N ASP A 115 19.02 4.77 2.65
CA ASP A 115 19.12 3.83 3.78
C ASP A 115 19.21 2.41 3.23
N LEU A 116 20.42 2.05 2.79
CA LEU A 116 20.83 0.67 2.71
C LEU A 116 20.98 0.14 4.15
N LEU A 117 20.17 -0.86 4.48
CA LEU A 117 20.41 -1.82 5.57
C LEU A 117 20.36 -1.28 7.01
N ILE A 118 19.17 -1.03 7.55
CA ILE A 118 18.98 -1.18 9.00
C ILE A 118 17.64 -1.86 9.31
N HIS A 119 17.74 -3.07 9.88
CA HIS A 119 16.67 -3.91 10.44
C HIS A 119 15.60 -4.54 9.50
N TYR A 120 16.07 -5.21 8.46
CA TYR A 120 15.27 -6.14 7.64
C TYR A 120 14.99 -7.53 8.29
N LYS A 121 15.21 -7.73 9.60
CA LYS A 121 15.19 -9.10 10.15
C LYS A 121 13.82 -9.70 10.44
N ASN A 122 12.74 -8.92 10.45
CA ASN A 122 11.39 -9.47 10.72
C ASN A 122 10.42 -9.40 9.53
N PHE A 123 10.80 -8.76 8.43
CA PHE A 123 10.01 -8.78 7.18
C PHE A 123 10.62 -9.71 6.11
N ILE A 124 11.85 -10.22 6.34
CA ILE A 124 12.50 -11.18 5.45
C ILE A 124 11.85 -12.57 5.47
N ASP A 125 10.88 -12.86 6.35
CA ASP A 125 10.10 -14.10 6.20
C ASP A 125 9.09 -14.04 5.03
N ILE A 126 8.87 -12.87 4.42
CA ILE A 126 8.20 -12.74 3.10
C ILE A 126 9.22 -12.71 1.95
N SER A 127 10.52 -12.59 2.25
CA SER A 127 11.62 -12.41 1.28
C SER A 127 12.58 -13.61 1.18
N ALA A 128 12.50 -14.62 2.04
CA ALA A 128 13.52 -15.67 2.12
C ALA A 128 13.44 -16.76 1.04
N LYS A 129 12.59 -16.66 0.00
CA LYS A 129 12.77 -17.47 -1.22
C LYS A 129 12.99 -16.63 -2.48
N THR A 130 13.98 -15.75 -2.43
CA THR A 130 14.46 -15.05 -3.62
C THR A 130 14.86 -16.05 -4.72
N THR A 131 14.32 -15.83 -5.91
CA THR A 131 14.29 -16.64 -7.16
C THR A 131 13.19 -17.69 -7.33
N MET A 132 12.81 -18.48 -6.33
CA MET A 132 11.67 -19.41 -6.47
C MET A 132 10.30 -18.75 -6.21
N GLU A 133 10.20 -17.80 -5.26
CA GLU A 133 8.95 -17.09 -4.95
C GLU A 133 8.60 -16.00 -5.95
N MET A 134 9.58 -15.38 -6.64
CA MET A 134 9.26 -14.47 -7.75
C MET A 134 8.52 -15.19 -8.87
N ARG A 135 8.99 -16.39 -9.25
CA ARG A 135 8.27 -17.24 -10.21
C ARG A 135 6.90 -17.62 -9.64
N SER A 136 6.82 -18.09 -8.40
CA SER A 136 5.54 -18.45 -7.78
C SER A 136 4.54 -17.28 -7.71
N CYS A 137 4.94 -16.08 -7.26
CA CYS A 137 4.06 -14.91 -7.18
C CYS A 137 3.66 -14.45 -8.59
N LEU A 138 4.59 -14.43 -9.56
CA LEU A 138 4.28 -14.08 -10.95
C LEU A 138 3.44 -15.13 -11.68
N THR A 139 3.60 -16.43 -11.36
CA THR A 139 2.79 -17.54 -11.89
C THR A 139 1.38 -17.54 -11.27
N GLN A 140 1.25 -17.22 -9.97
CA GLN A 140 -0.04 -17.05 -9.30
C GLN A 140 -0.81 -15.80 -9.76
N THR A 141 -0.09 -14.75 -10.18
CA THR A 141 -0.67 -13.49 -10.67
C THR A 141 -0.81 -13.42 -12.20
N GLY A 142 -0.27 -14.41 -12.93
CA GLY A 142 -0.39 -14.52 -14.39
C GLY A 142 0.43 -13.49 -15.17
N LEU A 143 1.55 -13.01 -14.62
CA LEU A 143 2.42 -11.96 -15.18
C LEU A 143 3.58 -12.50 -16.04
N TRP A 144 3.35 -13.61 -16.75
CA TRP A 144 4.27 -14.21 -17.73
C TRP A 144 3.62 -14.30 -19.11
#